data_AF-A0A2I0L6I0-F1
#
_entry.id   AF-A0A2I0L6I0-F1
#
_cell.length_a   1.000
_cell.length_b   1.000
_cell.length_c   1.000
_cell.angle_alpha   90.00
_cell.angle_beta   90.00
_cell.angle_gamma   90.00
#
_symmetry.space_group_name_H-M   'P 1'
#
loop_
_entity.id
_entity.type
_entity.pdbx_description
1 polymer ?
#
loop_
_entity_poly.entity_id
_entity_poly.type
_entity_poly.pdbx_seq_one_letter_code
_entity_poly.pdbx_strand_id
1 'polypeptide(L)'
;MDLFCTCVLYLSIFYVSLCLVYLVRKRKSGHGTDLNLPPGKMGYWPIIRETLDFVMTSRGGTPEKFVRDRTSMYSPEVFRTSLLGVGNDVAVFCGASGNKFLFSSENKYITSWWPRSM
;
A
#
# COMPACT_ATOMS: atom_id res chain seq x y z
N MET A 1 5.98 28.82 -35.81
CA MET A 1 5.91 29.43 -34.47
C MET A 1 4.64 28.98 -33.74
N ASP A 2 3.48 28.98 -34.42
CA ASP A 2 2.17 28.69 -33.79
C ASP A 2 2.01 27.25 -33.27
N LEU A 3 2.50 26.24 -33.99
CA LEU A 3 2.47 24.83 -33.56
C LEU A 3 3.30 24.60 -32.28
N PHE A 4 4.48 25.22 -32.21
CA PHE A 4 5.35 25.12 -31.05
C PHE A 4 4.71 25.75 -29.82
N CYS A 5 4.13 26.95 -29.97
CA CYS A 5 3.39 27.61 -28.90
C CYS A 5 2.19 26.78 -28.43
N THR A 6 1.42 26.18 -29.34
CA THR A 6 0.29 25.31 -28.96
C THR A 6 0.76 24.05 -28.22
N CYS A 7 1.83 23.38 -28.67
CA CYS A 7 2.39 22.22 -27.96
C CYS A 7 2.84 22.57 -26.53
N VAL A 8 3.54 23.71 -26.34
CA VAL A 8 3.99 24.16 -25.02
C VAL A 8 2.79 24.48 -24.11
N LEU A 9 1.73 25.09 -24.65
CA LEU A 9 0.50 25.35 -23.91
C LEU A 9 -0.18 24.04 -23.47
N TYR A 10 -0.32 23.04 -24.34
CA TYR A 10 -0.91 21.75 -23.96
C TYR A 10 -0.08 21.01 -22.90
N LEU A 11 1.24 21.01 -23.03
CA LEU A 11 2.13 20.37 -22.04
C LEU A 11 2.07 21.08 -20.68
N SER A 12 2.00 22.42 -20.66
CA SER A 12 1.88 23.17 -19.41
C SER A 12 0.53 22.93 -18.72
N ILE A 13 -0.57 22.89 -19.48
CA ILE A 13 -1.90 22.54 -18.95
C ILE A 13 -1.89 21.12 -18.37
N PHE A 14 -1.32 20.15 -19.08
CA PHE A 14 -1.20 18.79 -18.61
C PHE A 14 -0.37 18.69 -17.32
N TYR A 15 0.77 19.39 -17.26
CA TYR A 15 1.62 19.43 -16.08
C TYR A 15 0.91 20.05 -14.86
N VAL A 16 0.22 21.18 -15.06
CA VAL A 16 -0.56 21.85 -13.99
C VAL A 16 -1.69 20.95 -13.50
N SER A 17 -2.41 20.28 -14.41
CA SER A 17 -3.46 19.33 -14.06
C SER A 17 -2.93 18.17 -13.20
N LEU A 18 -1.80 17.56 -13.58
CA LEU A 18 -1.14 16.53 -12.78
C LEU A 18 -0.72 17.04 -11.40
N CYS A 19 -0.17 18.26 -11.32
CA CYS A 19 0.20 18.88 -10.04
C CYS A 19 -1.01 19.09 -9.13
N LEU A 20 -2.13 19.61 -9.67
CA LEU A 20 -3.36 19.80 -8.91
C LEU A 20 -3.91 18.47 -8.40
N VAL A 21 -3.96 17.45 -9.25
CA VAL A 21 -4.40 16.10 -8.87
C VAL A 21 -3.50 15.51 -7.77
N TYR A 22 -2.18 15.68 -7.89
CA TYR A 22 -1.23 15.26 -6.86
C TYR A 22 -1.48 15.97 -5.52
N LEU A 23 -1.67 17.29 -5.53
CA LEU A 23 -1.91 18.07 -4.32
C LEU A 23 -3.25 17.71 -3.65
N VAL A 24 -4.31 17.52 -4.43
CA VAL A 24 -5.63 17.09 -3.91
C VAL A 24 -5.54 15.70 -3.29
N ARG A 25 -4.84 14.75 -3.95
CA ARG A 25 -4.62 13.40 -3.40
C ARG A 25 -3.77 13.43 -2.14
N LYS A 26 -2.71 14.24 -2.10
CA LYS A 26 -1.86 14.42 -0.93
C LYS A 26 -2.65 14.94 0.28
N ARG A 27 -3.53 15.94 0.06
CA ARG A 27 -4.39 16.48 1.13
C ARG A 27 -5.37 15.45 1.66
N LYS A 28 -5.96 14.62 0.79
CA LYS A 28 -6.90 13.58 1.20
C LYS A 28 -6.23 12.43 1.98
N SER A 29 -4.94 12.19 1.75
CA SER A 29 -4.15 11.18 2.46
C SER A 29 -3.73 11.60 3.89
N GLY A 30 -3.96 12.85 4.28
CA GLY A 30 -3.60 13.38 5.60
C GLY A 30 -4.70 13.30 6.66
N HIS A 31 -5.89 12.80 6.31
CA HIS A 31 -7.01 12.66 7.25
C HIS A 31 -7.18 11.18 7.64
N GLY A 32 -6.15 10.63 8.28
CA GLY A 32 -6.24 9.35 8.98
C GLY A 32 -6.80 9.62 10.37
N THR A 33 -8.06 9.27 10.57
CA THR A 33 -8.72 9.25 11.87
C THR A 33 -7.93 8.40 12.86
N ASP A 34 -7.93 8.88 14.11
CA ASP A 34 -7.33 8.32 15.33
C ASP A 34 -8.00 6.99 15.75
N LEU A 35 -8.08 6.05 14.82
CA LEU A 35 -8.41 4.66 15.10
C LEU A 35 -7.10 3.98 15.48
N ASN A 36 -7.11 3.18 16.56
CA ASN A 36 -6.01 2.33 17.02
C ASN A 36 -5.64 1.27 15.95
N LEU A 37 -5.07 1.72 14.84
CA LEU A 37 -4.66 0.90 13.71
C LEU A 37 -3.21 0.48 13.90
N PRO A 38 -2.83 -0.70 13.41
CA PRO A 38 -1.44 -1.13 13.45
C PRO A 38 -0.52 -0.10 12.77
N PRO A 39 0.69 0.10 13.29
CA PRO A 39 1.66 0.99 12.67
C PRO A 39 1.98 0.51 11.26
N GLY A 40 2.08 1.43 10.30
CA GLY A 40 2.34 1.09 8.91
C GLY A 40 2.06 2.25 7.96
N LYS A 41 2.43 2.08 6.70
CA LYS A 41 2.20 3.10 5.67
C LYS A 41 1.18 2.57 4.68
N MET A 42 0.03 3.24 4.60
CA MET A 42 -0.73 3.22 3.36
C MET A 42 0.06 4.03 2.34
N GLY A 43 0.34 3.45 1.17
CA GLY A 43 0.99 4.17 0.09
C GLY A 43 0.29 5.50 -0.18
N TYR A 44 1.06 6.60 -0.29
CA TYR A 44 0.51 7.91 -0.74
C TYR A 44 0.01 7.87 -2.20
N TRP A 45 0.33 6.79 -2.93
CA TRP A 45 -0.14 6.54 -4.28
C TRP A 45 -1.14 5.37 -4.28
N PRO A 46 -2.36 5.55 -4.82
CA PRO A 46 -3.48 4.62 -4.62
C PRO A 46 -3.35 3.23 -5.27
N ILE A 47 -2.22 2.88 -5.93
CA ILE A 47 -2.19 1.68 -6.79
C ILE A 47 -0.90 0.84 -6.68
N ILE A 48 0.32 1.40 -6.65
CA ILE A 48 1.51 0.60 -7.06
C ILE A 48 2.58 0.38 -5.99
N ARG A 49 2.61 1.09 -4.86
CA ARG A 49 3.88 1.19 -4.11
C ARG A 49 4.33 -0.07 -3.37
N GLU A 50 3.70 -0.41 -2.24
CA GLU A 50 4.21 -1.54 -1.43
C GLU A 50 4.09 -2.85 -2.20
N THR A 51 3.11 -2.93 -3.11
CA THR A 51 3.04 -3.95 -4.16
C THR A 51 4.33 -4.05 -4.98
N LEU A 52 4.89 -2.93 -5.45
CA LEU A 52 6.10 -2.95 -6.28
C LEU A 52 7.28 -3.51 -5.49
N ASP A 53 7.46 -3.07 -4.25
CA ASP A 53 8.54 -3.57 -3.40
C ASP A 53 8.33 -5.05 -3.05
N PHE A 54 7.09 -5.46 -2.78
CA PHE A 54 6.72 -6.87 -2.59
C PHE A 54 7.01 -7.71 -3.83
N VAL A 55 6.65 -7.24 -5.02
CA VAL A 55 6.91 -7.94 -6.29
C VAL A 55 8.41 -7.96 -6.62
N MET A 56 9.13 -6.87 -6.39
CA MET A 56 10.57 -6.79 -6.65
C MET A 56 11.35 -7.75 -5.74
N THR A 57 11.06 -7.75 -4.44
CA THR A 57 11.68 -8.68 -3.48
C THR A 57 11.32 -10.14 -3.79
N SER A 58 10.07 -10.39 -4.19
CA SER A 58 9.63 -11.73 -4.64
C SER A 58 10.36 -12.18 -5.91
N ARG A 59 10.46 -11.31 -6.94
CA ARG A 59 11.19 -11.62 -8.20
C ARG A 59 12.69 -11.73 -7.99
N GLY A 60 13.23 -11.05 -6.98
CA GLY A 60 14.63 -11.16 -6.56
C GLY A 60 14.96 -12.42 -5.77
N GLY A 61 13.97 -13.31 -5.53
CA GLY A 61 14.17 -14.56 -4.81
C GLY A 61 14.23 -14.42 -3.29
N THR A 62 13.88 -13.25 -2.74
CA THR A 62 13.88 -12.98 -1.29
C THR A 62 12.55 -12.35 -0.84
N PRO A 63 11.39 -13.01 -1.03
CA PRO A 63 10.09 -12.47 -0.64
C PRO A 63 10.01 -12.14 0.86
N GLU A 64 10.71 -12.89 1.72
CA GLU A 64 10.75 -12.69 3.17
C GLU A 64 11.39 -11.35 3.56
N LYS A 65 12.23 -10.77 2.69
CA LYS A 65 12.82 -9.45 2.90
C LYS A 65 11.75 -8.38 3.05
N PHE A 66 10.65 -8.46 2.29
CA PHE A 66 9.55 -7.51 2.40
C PHE A 66 8.96 -7.50 3.82
N VAL A 67 8.64 -8.68 4.36
CA VAL A 67 8.06 -8.79 5.70
C VAL A 67 9.08 -8.35 6.74
N ARG A 68 10.32 -8.86 6.68
CA ARG A 68 11.39 -8.53 7.63
C ARG A 68 11.66 -7.03 7.72
N ASP A 69 11.77 -6.35 6.58
CA ASP A 69 12.06 -4.92 6.54
C ASP A 69 10.92 -4.14 7.22
N ARG A 70 9.65 -4.55 7.02
CA ARG A 70 8.47 -3.88 7.59
C ARG A 70 8.29 -4.17 9.07
N THR A 71 8.58 -5.40 9.49
CA THR A 71 8.64 -5.78 10.90
C THR A 71 9.67 -4.93 11.64
N SER A 72 10.84 -4.69 11.04
CA SER A 72 11.88 -3.84 11.66
C SER A 72 11.54 -2.35 11.67
N MET A 73 10.80 -1.85 10.65
CA MET A 73 10.48 -0.43 10.50
C MET A 73 9.25 0.01 11.29
N TYR A 74 8.25 -0.87 11.46
CA TYR A 74 6.95 -0.49 12.04
C TYR A 74 6.69 -1.16 13.38
N SER A 75 6.67 -2.50 13.42
CA SER A 75 6.37 -3.25 14.65
C SER A 75 6.72 -4.74 14.49
N PRO A 76 7.26 -5.38 15.54
CA PRO A 76 7.53 -6.81 15.56
C PRO A 76 6.26 -7.67 15.58
N GLU A 77 5.14 -7.15 16.09
CA GLU A 77 3.91 -7.93 16.29
C GLU A 77 2.97 -7.88 15.08
N VAL A 78 2.69 -6.68 14.57
CA VAL A 78 1.73 -6.47 13.47
C VAL A 78 2.01 -5.15 12.78
N PHE A 79 1.96 -5.15 11.44
CA PHE A 79 2.07 -3.92 10.66
C PHE A 79 0.97 -3.80 9.61
N ARG A 80 0.71 -2.57 9.19
CA ARG A 80 -0.29 -2.24 8.16
C ARG A 80 0.36 -1.97 6.81
N THR A 81 -0.21 -2.50 5.74
CA THR A 81 0.31 -2.40 4.35
C THR A 81 -0.82 -2.32 3.31
N SER A 82 -0.48 -1.95 2.07
CA SER A 82 -1.39 -1.94 0.92
C SER A 82 -0.78 -2.73 -0.25
N LEU A 83 -1.47 -3.79 -0.68
CA LEU A 83 -1.01 -4.67 -1.76
C LEU A 83 -2.07 -4.77 -2.86
N LEU A 84 -1.68 -4.45 -4.09
CA LEU A 84 -2.57 -4.54 -5.26
C LEU A 84 -3.02 -5.99 -5.46
N GLY A 85 -4.32 -6.17 -5.65
CA GLY A 85 -4.95 -7.49 -5.78
C GLY A 85 -5.35 -8.14 -4.45
N VAL A 86 -4.77 -7.71 -3.33
CA VAL A 86 -5.19 -8.16 -1.97
C VAL A 86 -6.09 -7.13 -1.32
N GLY A 87 -5.66 -5.86 -1.28
CA GLY A 87 -6.43 -4.79 -0.67
C GLY A 87 -5.61 -3.54 -0.36
N ASN A 88 -6.33 -2.44 -0.14
CA ASN A 88 -5.72 -1.17 0.24
C ASN A 88 -5.41 -1.09 1.75
N ASP A 89 -6.02 -1.97 2.55
CA ASP A 89 -5.87 -2.00 4.00
C ASP A 89 -5.66 -3.44 4.49
N VAL A 90 -4.41 -3.84 4.60
CA VAL A 90 -4.02 -5.20 4.99
C VAL A 90 -3.18 -5.13 6.27
N ALA A 91 -3.57 -5.90 7.28
CA ALA A 91 -2.76 -6.11 8.48
C ALA A 91 -1.98 -7.41 8.35
N VAL A 92 -0.66 -7.35 8.52
CA VAL A 92 0.23 -8.50 8.49
C VAL A 92 0.70 -8.79 9.91
N PHE A 93 0.32 -9.96 10.43
CA PHE A 93 0.72 -10.43 11.75
C PHE A 93 2.07 -11.15 11.64
N CYS A 94 3.05 -10.69 12.42
CA CYS A 94 4.41 -11.22 12.45
C CYS A 94 4.76 -11.84 13.82
N GLY A 95 4.04 -11.46 14.88
CA GLY A 95 4.25 -11.93 16.24
C GLY A 95 3.59 -13.28 16.53
N ALA A 96 4.13 -13.98 17.53
CA ALA A 96 3.60 -15.27 17.98
C ALA A 96 2.14 -15.15 18.49
N SER A 97 1.83 -14.03 19.15
CA SER A 97 0.49 -13.74 19.68
C SER A 97 -0.54 -13.63 18.54
N GLY A 98 -0.20 -12.89 17.49
CA GLY A 98 -0.99 -12.70 16.29
C GLY A 98 -1.20 -14.01 15.53
N ASN A 99 -0.13 -14.79 15.33
CA ASN A 99 -0.23 -16.09 14.67
C ASN A 99 -1.14 -17.05 15.45
N LYS A 100 -1.01 -17.11 16.78
CA LYS A 100 -1.91 -17.90 17.62
C LYS A 100 -3.36 -17.43 17.45
N PHE A 101 -3.61 -16.12 17.44
CA PHE A 101 -4.94 -15.58 17.21
C PHE A 101 -5.49 -16.01 15.83
N LEU A 102 -4.72 -15.85 14.76
CA LEU A 102 -5.12 -16.21 13.40
C LEU A 102 -5.51 -17.69 13.29
N PHE A 103 -4.66 -18.59 13.80
CA PHE A 103 -4.89 -20.04 13.70
C PHE A 103 -5.89 -20.59 14.71
N SER A 104 -6.10 -19.93 15.86
CA SER A 104 -7.03 -20.42 16.89
C SER A 104 -8.46 -19.89 16.72
N SER A 105 -8.68 -18.90 15.85
CA SER A 105 -9.98 -18.24 15.67
C SER A 105 -10.62 -18.44 14.29
N GLU A 106 -10.11 -19.42 13.54
CA GLU A 106 -10.70 -19.84 12.27
C GLU A 106 -12.18 -20.21 12.46
N ASN A 107 -13.03 -19.76 11.54
CA ASN A 107 -14.49 -19.94 11.53
C ASN A 107 -15.27 -19.25 12.67
N LYS A 108 -14.61 -18.55 13.60
CA LYS A 108 -15.29 -17.73 14.64
C LYS A 108 -15.17 -16.24 14.39
N TYR A 109 -13.96 -15.76 14.15
CA TYR A 109 -13.66 -14.34 13.91
C TYR A 109 -12.98 -14.09 12.56
N ILE A 110 -12.45 -15.15 11.93
CA ILE A 110 -11.68 -15.07 10.70
C ILE A 110 -12.27 -16.02 9.68
N THR A 111 -12.42 -15.53 8.45
CA THR A 111 -12.80 -16.33 7.28
C THR A 111 -11.61 -16.35 6.32
N SER A 112 -11.30 -17.52 5.76
CA SER A 112 -10.26 -17.63 4.75
C SER A 112 -10.66 -16.89 3.49
N TRP A 113 -9.70 -16.17 2.90
CA TRP A 113 -9.87 -15.47 1.64
C TRP A 113 -8.80 -15.95 0.67
N TRP A 114 -9.22 -16.19 -0.56
CA TRP A 114 -8.33 -16.54 -1.66
C TRP A 114 -8.58 -15.57 -2.81
N PRO A 115 -7.53 -15.09 -3.49
CA PRO A 115 -7.71 -14.32 -4.71
C PRO A 115 -8.47 -15.20 -5.71
N ARG A 116 -9.47 -14.61 -6.37
CA ARG A 116 -10.15 -15.29 -7.48
C ARG A 116 -9.09 -15.63 -8.53
N SER A 117 -9.06 -16.88 -8.98
CA SER A 117 -8.20 -17.29 -10.08
C SER A 117 -8.42 -16.36 -11.27
N MET A 118 -7.33 -15.91 -11.89
CA MET A 118 -7.39 -15.28 -13.21
C MET A 118 -7.79 -16.31 -14.26
#